data_AF-A0A9E4NW18-F1
#
_entry.id   AF-A0A9E4NW18-F1
#
_cell.length_a   1.000
_cell.length_b   1.000
_cell.length_c   1.000
_cell.angle_alpha   90.00
_cell.angle_beta   90.00
_cell.angle_gamma   90.00
#
_symmetry.space_group_name_H-M   'P 1'
#
loop_
_entity.id
_entity.type
_entity.pdbx_description
1 polymer ?
#
loop_
_entity_poly.entity_id
_entity_poly.type
_entity_poly.pdbx_seq_one_letter_code
_entity_poly.pdbx_strand_id
1 'polypeptide(L)'
;MHDLQQLTCLIEETFTRIQEEQMQGIPLLNPMLQVATVGFQHYQGRSIGIVITPWMMNLIMFPAENEDWSEMELGHKQPHRLPANQYKFMVNEIDGIGRCQTHSLYSPMHEFVNQQHAEAAARSFMQTLMVEVEEPDEDPYDEELLGRILRGEEEVEIDVDGYAIAEQVSETAEESRESAISRRELLRGITHRET
;
A
#
# COMPACT_ATOMS: atom_id res chain seq x y z
N MET A 1 -2.10 -29.55 5.51
CA MET A 1 -1.21 -28.82 4.59
C MET A 1 -2.02 -28.46 3.35
N HIS A 2 -2.54 -27.24 3.24
CA HIS A 2 -3.07 -26.78 1.96
C HIS A 2 -1.92 -26.73 0.97
N ASP A 3 -2.08 -27.41 -0.16
CA ASP A 3 -1.10 -27.38 -1.23
C ASP A 3 -1.10 -25.96 -1.83
N LEU A 4 0.01 -25.24 -1.71
CA LEU A 4 0.14 -23.88 -2.24
C LEU A 4 -0.21 -23.83 -3.73
N GLN A 5 0.07 -24.90 -4.48
CA GLN A 5 -0.27 -24.96 -5.90
C GLN A 5 -1.78 -24.94 -6.13
N GLN A 6 -2.55 -25.67 -5.30
CA GLN A 6 -4.00 -25.67 -5.38
C GLN A 6 -4.59 -24.31 -5.01
N LEU A 7 -4.03 -23.69 -3.96
CA LEU A 7 -4.42 -22.34 -3.55
C LEU A 7 -4.14 -21.31 -4.65
N THR A 8 -2.95 -21.34 -5.26
CA THR A 8 -2.60 -20.41 -6.35
C THR A 8 -3.50 -20.59 -7.56
N CYS A 9 -3.78 -21.83 -7.98
CA CYS A 9 -4.73 -22.08 -9.07
C CYS A 9 -6.14 -21.56 -8.76
N LEU A 10 -6.64 -21.83 -7.55
CA LEU A 10 -7.96 -21.35 -7.11
C LEU A 10 -8.05 -19.81 -7.14
N ILE A 11 -6.99 -19.14 -6.69
CA ILE A 11 -6.91 -17.67 -6.70
C ILE A 11 -6.93 -17.15 -8.14
N GLU A 12 -6.09 -17.71 -9.02
CA GLU A 12 -6.01 -17.29 -10.43
C GLU A 12 -7.34 -17.50 -11.15
N GLU A 13 -7.97 -18.66 -10.99
CA GLU A 13 -9.29 -18.96 -11.56
C GLU A 13 -10.35 -17.97 -11.06
N THR A 14 -10.36 -17.71 -9.75
CA THR A 14 -11.35 -16.81 -9.12
C THR A 14 -11.20 -15.38 -9.62
N PHE A 15 -9.99 -14.83 -9.63
CA PHE A 15 -9.77 -13.47 -10.11
C PHE A 15 -9.95 -13.33 -11.63
N THR A 16 -9.67 -14.39 -12.40
CA THR A 16 -9.96 -14.43 -13.84
C THR A 16 -11.48 -14.36 -14.07
N ARG A 17 -12.26 -15.12 -13.30
CA ARG A 17 -13.72 -15.04 -13.32
C ARG A 17 -14.22 -13.63 -12.99
N ILE A 18 -13.69 -12.99 -11.94
CA ILE A 18 -14.03 -11.61 -11.58
C ILE A 18 -13.71 -10.64 -12.74
N GLN A 19 -12.57 -10.84 -13.41
CA GLN A 19 -12.19 -10.04 -14.57
C GLN A 19 -13.22 -10.16 -15.70
N GLU A 20 -13.67 -11.37 -16.00
CA GLU A 20 -14.60 -11.68 -17.09
C GLU A 20 -16.05 -11.25 -16.79
N GLU A 21 -16.50 -11.41 -15.54
CA GLU A 21 -17.89 -11.18 -15.14
C GLU A 21 -18.17 -9.73 -14.71
N GLN A 22 -17.22 -9.09 -14.01
CA GLN A 22 -17.49 -7.84 -13.27
C GLN A 22 -16.68 -6.65 -13.78
N MET A 23 -15.48 -6.90 -14.31
CA MET A 23 -14.54 -5.82 -14.63
C MET A 23 -14.53 -5.42 -16.12
N GLN A 24 -15.18 -6.19 -17.00
CA GLN A 24 -15.19 -5.91 -18.44
C GLN A 24 -15.72 -4.51 -18.76
N GLY A 25 -15.02 -3.80 -19.65
CA GLY A 25 -15.41 -2.47 -20.10
C GLY A 25 -15.02 -1.31 -19.18
N ILE A 26 -14.36 -1.57 -18.04
CA ILE A 26 -13.85 -0.52 -17.15
C ILE A 26 -12.52 0.04 -17.73
N PRO A 27 -12.38 1.36 -17.97
CA PRO A 27 -11.16 1.95 -18.54
C PRO A 27 -9.94 1.90 -17.62
N LEU A 28 -10.10 1.40 -16.39
CA LEU A 28 -9.04 1.19 -15.42
C LEU A 28 -8.17 -0.03 -15.76
N LEU A 29 -8.69 -1.01 -16.52
CA LEU A 29 -7.97 -2.24 -16.79
C LEU A 29 -6.75 -1.99 -17.68
N ASN A 30 -5.61 -2.55 -17.28
CA ASN A 30 -4.43 -2.65 -18.13
C ASN A 30 -4.52 -3.93 -18.99
N PRO A 31 -4.78 -3.82 -20.31
CA PRO A 31 -4.96 -4.99 -21.17
C PRO A 31 -3.66 -5.77 -21.44
N MET A 32 -2.50 -5.24 -21.04
CA MET A 32 -1.21 -5.93 -21.18
C MET A 32 -0.92 -6.90 -20.03
N LEU A 33 -1.81 -6.95 -19.03
CA LEU A 33 -1.68 -7.79 -17.86
C LEU A 33 -2.77 -8.86 -17.85
N GLN A 34 -2.45 -9.95 -17.17
CA GLN A 34 -3.37 -11.03 -16.86
C GLN A 34 -3.32 -11.33 -15.37
N VAL A 35 -4.31 -12.08 -14.89
CA VAL A 35 -4.30 -12.57 -13.51
C VAL A 35 -3.12 -13.52 -13.32
N ALA A 36 -2.34 -13.32 -12.26
CA ALA A 36 -1.22 -14.18 -11.92
C ALA A 36 -0.94 -14.16 -10.41
N THR A 37 -0.46 -15.29 -9.90
CA THR A 37 0.02 -15.42 -8.52
C THR A 37 1.55 -15.52 -8.50
N VAL A 38 2.19 -14.77 -7.59
CA VAL A 38 3.64 -14.62 -7.55
C VAL A 38 4.16 -14.75 -6.13
N GLY A 39 5.18 -15.59 -5.94
CA GLY A 39 5.94 -15.69 -4.69
C GLY A 39 5.19 -16.30 -3.51
N PHE A 40 4.17 -17.14 -3.76
CA PHE A 40 3.44 -17.80 -2.69
C PHE A 40 4.34 -18.71 -1.85
N GLN A 41 4.30 -18.51 -0.54
CA GLN A 41 5.08 -19.29 0.42
C GLN A 41 4.38 -19.34 1.78
N HIS A 42 4.85 -20.24 2.64
CA HIS A 42 4.41 -20.29 4.03
C HIS A 42 5.27 -19.37 4.90
N TYR A 43 4.64 -18.52 5.71
CA TYR A 43 5.29 -17.69 6.71
C TYR A 43 4.53 -17.81 8.03
N GLN A 44 5.21 -18.28 9.09
CA GLN A 44 4.60 -18.53 10.40
C GLN A 44 3.33 -19.41 10.35
N GLY A 45 3.28 -20.39 9.44
CA GLY A 45 2.12 -21.28 9.26
C GLY A 45 1.00 -20.70 8.39
N ARG A 46 1.05 -19.40 8.06
CA ARG A 46 0.12 -18.73 7.14
C ARG A 46 0.63 -18.83 5.71
N SER A 47 -0.28 -18.84 4.73
CA SER A 47 0.10 -18.73 3.31
C SER A 47 0.09 -17.26 2.91
N ILE A 48 1.18 -16.78 2.31
CA ILE A 48 1.31 -15.38 1.86
C ILE A 48 1.88 -15.34 0.44
N GLY A 49 1.40 -14.43 -0.39
CA GLY A 49 1.90 -14.22 -1.74
C GLY A 49 1.27 -13.01 -2.40
N ILE A 50 1.67 -12.70 -3.64
CA ILE A 50 1.15 -11.56 -4.40
C ILE A 50 0.18 -12.06 -5.47
N VAL A 51 -0.93 -11.35 -5.61
CA VAL A 51 -1.88 -11.49 -6.72
C VAL A 51 -1.75 -10.26 -7.61
N ILE A 52 -1.49 -10.50 -8.89
CA ILE A 52 -1.50 -9.49 -9.95
C ILE A 52 -2.82 -9.65 -10.70
N THR A 53 -3.47 -8.54 -10.98
CA THR A 53 -4.62 -8.44 -11.88
C THR A 53 -4.45 -7.24 -12.80
N PRO A 54 -5.27 -7.11 -13.86
CA PRO A 54 -5.24 -5.92 -14.71
C PRO A 54 -5.58 -4.60 -14.01
N TRP A 55 -6.17 -4.61 -12.81
CA TRP A 55 -6.56 -3.40 -12.07
C TRP A 55 -5.78 -3.16 -10.79
N MET A 56 -5.26 -4.20 -10.14
CA MET A 56 -4.50 -4.10 -8.89
C MET A 56 -3.39 -5.14 -8.78
N MET A 57 -2.44 -4.85 -7.88
CA MET A 57 -1.48 -5.81 -7.33
C MET A 57 -1.61 -5.79 -5.81
N ASN A 58 -1.93 -6.94 -5.21
CA ASN A 58 -2.14 -7.07 -3.78
C ASN A 58 -1.25 -8.16 -3.18
N LEU A 59 -0.72 -7.91 -1.99
CA LEU A 59 -0.20 -8.94 -1.11
C LEU A 59 -1.40 -9.57 -0.38
N ILE A 60 -1.57 -10.88 -0.48
CA ILE A 60 -2.67 -11.63 0.15
C ILE A 60 -2.11 -12.62 1.18
N MET A 61 -2.82 -12.75 2.29
CA MET A 61 -2.51 -13.67 3.38
C MET A 61 -3.74 -14.50 3.75
N PHE A 62 -3.51 -15.78 4.04
CA PHE A 62 -4.51 -16.75 4.48
C PHE A 62 -4.20 -17.27 5.89
N PRO A 63 -5.24 -17.63 6.67
CA PRO A 63 -5.07 -18.12 8.03
C PRO A 63 -4.22 -19.40 8.08
N ALA A 64 -3.49 -19.58 9.18
CA ALA A 64 -2.85 -20.86 9.48
C ALA A 64 -3.91 -21.90 9.91
N GLU A 65 -3.57 -23.19 9.91
CA GLU A 65 -4.52 -24.28 10.27
C GLU A 65 -5.11 -24.14 11.68
N ASN A 66 -4.42 -23.44 12.58
CA ASN A 66 -4.84 -23.20 13.96
C ASN A 66 -5.47 -21.81 14.17
N GLU A 67 -5.71 -21.05 13.11
CA GLU A 67 -6.31 -19.72 13.17
C GLU A 67 -7.70 -19.73 12.53
N ASP A 68 -8.64 -19.07 13.20
CA ASP A 68 -9.97 -18.82 12.65
C ASP A 68 -10.16 -17.32 12.46
N TRP A 69 -10.33 -16.89 11.21
CA TRP A 69 -10.58 -15.50 10.83
C TRP A 69 -12.05 -15.25 10.48
N SER A 70 -12.93 -16.25 10.60
CA SER A 70 -14.34 -16.15 10.22
C SER A 70 -15.12 -15.07 10.98
N GLU A 71 -14.72 -14.77 12.22
CA GLU A 71 -15.34 -13.73 13.06
C GLU A 71 -14.74 -12.32 12.86
N MET A 72 -13.67 -12.18 12.08
CA MET A 72 -13.06 -10.87 11.84
C MET A 72 -13.96 -9.97 11.00
N GLU A 73 -14.09 -8.69 11.39
CA GLU A 73 -14.90 -7.72 10.66
C GLU A 73 -14.29 -7.39 9.29
N LEU A 74 -15.10 -7.47 8.23
CA LEU A 74 -14.68 -7.09 6.87
C LEU A 74 -14.30 -5.60 6.82
N GLY A 75 -13.21 -5.28 6.13
CA GLY A 75 -12.68 -3.92 6.04
C GLY A 75 -11.80 -3.51 7.23
N HIS A 76 -11.77 -4.29 8.32
CA HIS A 76 -10.89 -4.02 9.44
C HIS A 76 -9.41 -4.16 9.03
N LYS A 77 -8.56 -3.22 9.46
CA LYS A 77 -7.12 -3.23 9.19
C LYS A 77 -6.38 -3.89 10.35
N GLN A 78 -5.80 -5.07 10.10
CA GLN A 78 -4.97 -5.84 11.03
C GLN A 78 -3.47 -5.59 10.73
N PRO A 79 -2.69 -5.06 11.68
CA PRO A 79 -1.24 -4.97 11.51
C PRO A 79 -0.59 -6.36 11.64
N HIS A 80 0.34 -6.68 10.74
CA HIS A 80 1.18 -7.88 10.78
C HIS A 80 2.64 -7.51 10.66
N ARG A 81 3.48 -8.06 11.56
CA ARG A 81 4.94 -7.89 11.50
C ARG A 81 5.54 -8.93 10.56
N LEU A 82 6.06 -8.45 9.44
CA LEU A 82 6.87 -9.23 8.50
C LEU A 82 8.34 -8.91 8.74
N PRO A 83 9.30 -9.72 8.23
CA PRO A 83 10.72 -9.52 8.51
C PRO A 83 11.22 -8.11 8.19
N ALA A 84 10.77 -7.54 7.06
CA ALA A 84 11.20 -6.21 6.65
C ALA A 84 10.53 -5.08 7.44
N ASN A 85 9.21 -5.17 7.69
CA ASN A 85 8.44 -4.11 8.33
C ASN A 85 7.06 -4.63 8.80
N GLN A 86 6.32 -3.78 9.51
CA GLN A 86 4.91 -3.97 9.82
C GLN A 86 4.02 -3.47 8.68
N TYR A 87 3.08 -4.31 8.23
CA TYR A 87 2.12 -3.97 7.20
C TYR A 87 0.69 -4.09 7.74
N LYS A 88 -0.16 -3.13 7.39
CA LYS A 88 -1.59 -3.15 7.72
C LYS A 88 -2.35 -3.89 6.61
N PHE A 89 -2.87 -5.07 6.91
CA PHE A 89 -3.70 -5.83 5.99
C PHE A 89 -5.19 -5.57 6.28
N MET A 90 -5.98 -5.44 5.23
CA MET A 90 -7.43 -5.32 5.34
C MET A 90 -8.08 -6.71 5.27
N VAL A 91 -8.95 -7.02 6.22
CA VAL A 91 -9.77 -8.25 6.20
C VAL A 91 -10.74 -8.18 5.03
N ASN A 92 -10.71 -9.21 4.19
CA ASN A 92 -11.55 -9.34 3.02
C ASN A 92 -12.11 -10.76 2.91
N GLU A 93 -13.22 -10.88 2.18
CA GLU A 93 -13.79 -12.16 1.82
C GLU A 93 -13.97 -12.19 0.31
N ILE A 94 -13.37 -13.18 -0.33
CA ILE A 94 -13.43 -13.35 -1.78
C ILE A 94 -14.23 -14.62 -2.04
N ASP A 95 -15.35 -14.48 -2.74
CA ASP A 95 -16.19 -15.60 -3.14
C ASP A 95 -15.38 -16.63 -3.95
N GLY A 96 -15.40 -17.89 -3.50
CA GLY A 96 -14.62 -18.99 -4.07
C GLY A 96 -13.29 -19.28 -3.36
N ILE A 97 -12.70 -18.29 -2.67
CA ILE A 97 -11.43 -18.47 -1.93
C ILE A 97 -11.69 -18.48 -0.40
N GLY A 98 -12.58 -17.61 0.07
CA GLY A 98 -12.93 -17.45 1.47
C GLY A 98 -12.30 -16.22 2.11
N ARG A 99 -12.20 -16.24 3.44
CA ARG A 99 -11.72 -15.11 4.24
C ARG A 99 -10.19 -15.03 4.20
N CYS A 100 -9.70 -13.85 3.86
CA CYS A 100 -8.29 -13.54 3.69
C CYS A 100 -8.00 -12.13 4.19
N GLN A 101 -6.72 -11.78 4.24
CA GLN A 101 -6.31 -10.40 4.51
C GLN A 101 -5.43 -9.92 3.36
N THR A 102 -5.66 -8.69 2.90
CA THR A 102 -4.94 -8.15 1.73
C THR A 102 -4.34 -6.79 2.04
N HIS A 103 -3.16 -6.54 1.49
CA HIS A 103 -2.53 -5.23 1.48
C HIS A 103 -2.31 -4.80 0.02
N SER A 104 -2.86 -3.64 -0.35
CA SER A 104 -2.75 -3.12 -1.72
C SER A 104 -1.35 -2.58 -1.96
N LEU A 105 -0.67 -3.08 -2.99
CA LEU A 105 0.66 -2.62 -3.40
C LEU A 105 0.54 -1.58 -4.52
N TYR A 106 -0.24 -1.90 -5.54
CA TYR A 106 -0.43 -1.03 -6.70
C TYR A 106 -1.88 -1.01 -7.16
N SER A 107 -2.40 0.19 -7.39
CA SER A 107 -3.68 0.45 -8.04
C SER A 107 -3.71 1.94 -8.43
N PRO A 108 -3.93 2.28 -9.72
CA PRO A 108 -4.12 1.39 -10.87
C PRO A 108 -2.82 0.77 -11.41
N MET A 109 -2.94 -0.25 -12.27
CA MET A 109 -1.82 -0.99 -12.84
C MET A 109 -1.23 -0.39 -14.14
N HIS A 110 -1.49 0.88 -14.44
CA HIS A 110 -1.13 1.51 -15.72
C HIS A 110 0.38 1.72 -15.91
N GLU A 111 1.16 1.76 -14.83
CA GLU A 111 2.62 1.90 -14.90
C GLU A 111 3.33 0.64 -15.43
N PHE A 112 2.65 -0.50 -15.41
CA PHE A 112 3.23 -1.77 -15.85
C PHE A 112 3.04 -1.95 -17.37
N VAL A 113 4.14 -1.81 -18.11
CA VAL A 113 4.15 -1.92 -19.58
C VAL A 113 3.83 -3.32 -20.12
N ASN A 114 4.05 -4.38 -19.34
CA ASN A 114 3.74 -5.77 -19.69
C ASN A 114 3.75 -6.67 -18.44
N GLN A 115 3.30 -7.92 -18.62
CA GLN A 115 3.24 -8.94 -17.58
C GLN A 115 4.61 -9.18 -16.89
N GLN A 116 5.69 -9.26 -17.66
CA GLN A 116 7.03 -9.51 -17.11
C GLN A 116 7.48 -8.40 -16.15
N HIS A 117 7.15 -7.15 -16.46
CA HIS A 117 7.44 -6.00 -15.60
C HIS A 117 6.69 -6.10 -14.27
N ALA A 118 5.39 -6.39 -14.30
CA ALA A 118 4.57 -6.55 -13.10
C ALA A 118 5.05 -7.71 -12.22
N GLU A 119 5.36 -8.86 -12.82
CA GLU A 119 5.87 -10.01 -12.08
C GLU A 119 7.28 -9.78 -11.52
N ALA A 120 8.13 -9.04 -12.22
CA ALA A 120 9.46 -8.68 -11.71
C ALA A 120 9.35 -7.79 -10.47
N ALA A 121 8.45 -6.80 -10.49
CA ALA A 121 8.16 -5.96 -9.34
C ALA A 121 7.60 -6.79 -8.16
N ALA A 122 6.65 -7.68 -8.42
CA ALA A 122 6.09 -8.57 -7.40
C ALA A 122 7.16 -9.49 -6.77
N ARG A 123 8.02 -10.12 -7.59
CA ARG A 123 9.13 -10.95 -7.10
C ARG A 123 10.12 -10.13 -6.26
N SER A 124 10.48 -8.94 -6.72
CA SER A 124 11.37 -8.04 -5.98
C SER A 124 10.76 -7.65 -4.63
N PHE A 125 9.47 -7.31 -4.59
CA PHE A 125 8.76 -6.98 -3.37
C PHE A 125 8.78 -8.17 -2.39
N MET A 126 8.43 -9.37 -2.85
CA MET A 126 8.46 -10.58 -1.99
C MET A 126 9.85 -10.88 -1.44
N GLN A 127 10.91 -10.63 -2.22
CA GLN A 127 12.29 -10.79 -1.75
C GLN A 127 12.62 -9.79 -0.65
N THR A 128 12.33 -8.50 -0.87
CA THR A 128 12.56 -7.45 0.14
C THR A 128 11.77 -7.70 1.42
N LEU A 129 10.50 -8.10 1.29
CA LEU A 129 9.58 -8.37 2.40
C LEU A 129 10.12 -9.40 3.41
N MET A 130 10.95 -10.33 2.92
CA MET A 130 11.48 -11.45 3.70
C MET A 130 12.90 -11.21 4.22
N VAL A 131 13.47 -10.02 4.00
CA VAL A 131 14.76 -9.62 4.56
C VAL A 131 14.50 -8.80 5.83
N GLU A 132 15.18 -9.16 6.93
CA GLU A 132 15.13 -8.36 8.15
C GLU A 132 15.83 -7.02 7.94
N VAL A 133 15.15 -5.92 8.26
CA VAL A 133 15.70 -4.57 8.20
C VAL A 133 15.76 -4.01 9.62
N GLU A 134 16.94 -3.53 10.03
CA GLU A 134 17.11 -2.77 11.26
C GLU A 134 16.67 -1.31 11.03
N GLU A 135 15.37 -1.07 10.84
CA GLU A 135 14.81 0.29 10.87
C GLU A 135 13.91 0.49 12.10
N PRO A 136 13.93 1.69 12.73
CA PRO A 136 13.16 1.95 13.93
C PRO A 136 11.64 1.84 13.67
N ASP A 137 10.92 1.29 14.65
CA ASP A 137 9.47 0.99 14.68
C ASP A 137 8.54 2.25 14.60
N GLU A 138 8.94 3.34 13.95
CA GLU A 138 8.09 4.52 13.79
C GLU A 138 7.36 4.47 12.43
N ASP A 139 6.04 4.29 12.47
CA ASP A 139 5.15 4.53 11.34
C ASP A 139 5.18 6.05 11.05
N PRO A 140 5.82 6.53 9.95
CA PRO A 140 5.93 7.96 9.69
C PRO A 140 4.56 8.60 9.35
N TYR A 141 3.52 7.79 9.21
CA TYR A 141 2.17 8.21 8.87
C TYR A 141 1.15 7.51 9.78
N ASP A 142 1.15 7.86 11.06
CA ASP A 142 0.04 7.55 11.95
C ASP A 142 -1.27 8.10 11.34
N GLU A 143 -2.06 7.19 10.75
CA GLU A 143 -3.32 7.48 10.05
C GLU A 143 -4.37 8.05 11.03
N GLU A 144 -4.25 7.72 12.31
CA GLU A 144 -5.11 8.28 13.36
C GLU A 144 -4.71 9.72 13.66
N LEU A 145 -3.41 9.99 13.83
CA LEU A 145 -2.86 11.34 13.94
C LEU A 145 -3.20 12.20 12.72
N LEU A 146 -2.99 11.70 11.50
CA LEU A 146 -3.40 12.36 10.27
C LEU A 146 -4.90 12.63 10.24
N GLY A 147 -5.71 11.65 10.68
CA GLY A 147 -7.15 11.81 10.84
C GLY A 147 -7.52 12.92 11.83
N ARG A 148 -6.84 12.99 12.98
CA ARG A 148 -7.03 14.03 14.01
C ARG A 148 -6.65 15.40 13.47
N ILE A 149 -5.54 15.51 12.75
CA ILE A 149 -5.10 16.75 12.09
C ILE A 149 -6.14 17.20 11.05
N LEU A 150 -6.61 16.30 10.18
CA LEU A 150 -7.61 16.61 9.15
C LEU A 150 -8.97 17.00 9.73
N ARG A 151 -9.34 16.43 10.89
CA ARG A 151 -10.54 16.82 11.65
C ARG A 151 -10.36 18.10 12.48
N GLY A 152 -9.14 18.66 12.53
CA GLY A 152 -8.82 19.86 13.31
C GLY A 152 -8.76 19.62 14.82
N GLU A 153 -8.58 18.37 15.24
CA GLU A 153 -8.48 17.94 16.64
C GLU A 153 -7.05 18.08 17.19
N GLU A 154 -6.07 18.30 16.31
CA GLU A 154 -4.65 18.41 16.65
C GLU A 154 -3.91 19.32 15.67
N GLU A 155 -3.16 20.30 16.17
CA GLU A 155 -2.25 21.13 15.38
C GLU A 155 -0.84 20.60 15.56
N VAL A 156 -0.22 20.14 14.48
CA VAL A 156 1.22 19.81 14.47
C VAL A 156 1.97 21.04 14.00
N GLU A 157 2.91 21.52 14.83
CA GLU A 157 3.93 22.48 14.39
C GLU A 157 4.86 21.75 13.43
N ILE A 158 4.76 22.08 12.15
CA ILE A 158 5.70 21.60 11.14
C ILE A 158 6.94 22.49 11.26
N ASP A 159 8.03 21.94 11.79
CA ASP A 159 9.35 22.56 11.67
C ASP A 159 9.79 22.50 10.21
N VAL A 160 9.60 23.62 9.50
CA VAL A 160 9.89 23.73 8.06
C VAL A 160 11.41 23.79 7.81
N ASP A 161 12.24 23.90 8.85
CA ASP A 161 13.70 23.99 8.73
C ASP A 161 14.36 22.63 8.41
N GLY A 162 13.67 21.51 8.62
CA GLY A 162 14.18 20.16 8.38
C GLY A 162 14.02 19.64 6.94
N TYR A 163 13.22 20.30 6.09
CA TYR A 163 13.03 19.93 4.68
C TYR A 163 13.98 20.75 3.79
N ALA A 164 15.29 20.59 4.02
CA ALA A 164 16.28 20.96 3.01
C ALA A 164 16.09 20.02 1.81
N ILE A 165 15.32 20.51 0.84
CA ILE A 165 15.12 19.91 -0.49
C ILE A 165 16.48 19.45 -1.02
N ALA A 166 16.57 18.18 -1.39
CA ALA A 166 17.71 17.62 -2.13
C ALA A 166 17.72 18.13 -3.57
N GLU A 167 17.86 19.44 -3.73
CA GLU A 167 18.43 20.15 -4.88
C GLU A 167 19.29 21.20 -4.18
N GLN A 168 20.62 21.25 -4.34
CA GLN A 168 21.26 21.77 -5.54
C GLN A 168 22.74 21.32 -5.64
N VAL A 169 23.20 21.10 -6.87
CA VAL A 169 24.58 21.45 -7.25
C VAL A 169 24.53 22.85 -7.90
N SER A 170 25.48 23.69 -7.52
CA SER A 170 25.76 25.09 -7.92
C SER A 170 24.92 26.15 -7.18
N GLU A 171 25.48 26.71 -6.10
CA GLU A 171 26.19 28.03 -6.06
C GLU A 171 25.18 29.20 -6.03
N THR A 172 25.10 30.14 -5.09
CA THR A 172 25.96 30.63 -4.00
C THR A 172 25.10 31.55 -3.11
N ALA A 173 25.38 31.56 -1.80
CA ALA A 173 25.15 32.57 -0.73
C ALA A 173 24.13 33.74 -0.92
N GLU A 174 23.21 33.90 0.04
CA GLU A 174 23.20 34.96 1.09
C GLU A 174 21.82 35.15 1.76
N GLU A 175 21.86 35.10 3.10
CA GLU A 175 21.07 35.83 4.12
C GLU A 175 19.51 35.88 4.11
N SER A 176 18.96 35.20 5.13
CA SER A 176 18.07 35.77 6.18
C SER A 176 16.65 36.24 5.83
N ARG A 177 15.62 35.55 6.36
CA ARG A 177 14.78 36.03 7.50
C ARG A 177 13.56 35.13 7.73
N GLU A 178 13.25 34.97 9.01
CA GLU A 178 12.07 34.33 9.59
C GLU A 178 10.76 34.73 8.92
N SER A 179 9.87 33.74 8.68
CA SER A 179 8.43 33.98 8.76
C SER A 179 7.68 32.69 9.06
N ALA A 180 7.34 32.46 10.33
CA ALA A 180 6.30 31.51 10.72
C ALA A 180 4.93 32.13 10.36
N ILE A 181 4.41 31.81 9.18
CA ILE A 181 3.10 32.30 8.73
C ILE A 181 2.04 31.29 9.19
N SER A 182 1.10 31.73 10.01
CA SER A 182 -0.04 30.90 10.42
C SER A 182 -1.04 30.73 9.27
N ARG A 183 -1.64 29.54 9.13
CA ARG A 183 -2.71 29.23 8.14
C ARG A 183 -3.84 30.27 8.12
N ARG A 184 -4.13 30.89 9.27
CA ARG A 184 -5.17 31.91 9.41
C ARG A 184 -4.84 33.23 8.69
N GLU A 185 -3.56 33.56 8.56
CA GLU A 185 -3.11 34.70 7.75
C GLU A 185 -3.15 34.37 6.26
N LEU A 186 -2.82 33.13 5.88
CA LEU A 186 -2.83 32.68 4.50
C LEU A 186 -4.25 32.70 3.88
N LEU A 187 -5.26 32.26 4.65
CA LEU A 187 -6.65 32.15 4.18
C LEU A 187 -7.40 33.50 4.13
N ARG A 188 -6.86 34.56 4.75
CA ARG A 188 -7.49 35.88 4.75
C ARG A 188 -7.14 36.74 3.54
N GLY A 189 -6.27 36.25 2.65
CA GLY A 189 -5.84 36.99 1.46
C GLY A 189 -4.95 38.16 1.85
N ILE A 190 -3.68 38.07 1.47
CA ILE A 190 -2.73 39.18 1.57
C ILE A 190 -3.22 40.28 0.62
N THR A 191 -4.07 41.19 1.10
CA THR A 191 -4.33 42.45 0.41
C THR A 191 -3.17 43.38 0.70
N HIS A 192 -2.10 43.31 -0.09
CA HIS A 192 -1.17 44.42 -0.21
C HIS A 192 -1.54 45.24 -1.45
N ARG A 193 -2.06 46.44 -1.16
CA ARG A 193 -2.32 47.52 -2.08
C ARG A 193 -1.25 48.58 -1.83
N GLU A 194 -0.25 48.65 -2.69
CA GLU A 194 0.65 49.80 -2.89
C GLU A 194 1.12 49.67 -4.36
N THR A 195 1.03 50.64 -5.27
CA THR A 195 0.78 52.09 -5.23
C THR A 195 0.07 52.48 -6.53
#